data_AF-A0A9E0Q476-F1
#
_entry.id   AF-A0A9E0Q476-F1
#
_cell.length_a   1.000
_cell.length_b   1.000
_cell.length_c   1.000
_cell.angle_alpha   90.00
_cell.angle_beta   90.00
_cell.angle_gamma   90.00
#
_symmetry.space_group_name_H-M   'P 1'
#
loop_
_entity.id
_entity.type
_entity.pdbx_description
1 polymer ?
#
loop_
_entity_poly.entity_id
_entity_poly.type
_entity_poly.pdbx_seq_one_letter_code
_entity_poly.pdbx_strand_id
1 'polypeptide(L)'
;MGHSLTGAIDGLPVIEGRADEFSREWRAADRKDRVVLPDKRPAVLCHTDLGDLFFTVHPEAWDRMRRLPRNRAIIANRTRLCEFCSSELRCWKDDRDFWYFHCQSCTSTELHSKNLQP
;
A
#
# COMPACT_ATOMS: atom_id res chain seq x y z
N MET A 1 17.62 -2.01 -16.38
CA MET A 1 16.82 -2.75 -15.38
C MET A 1 15.40 -2.78 -15.93
N GLY A 2 14.84 -3.97 -16.15
CA GLY A 2 13.62 -4.14 -16.95
C GLY A 2 12.36 -4.01 -16.11
N HIS A 3 11.58 -2.98 -16.40
CA HIS A 3 10.21 -2.83 -15.94
C HIS A 3 9.30 -3.70 -16.82
N SER A 4 8.46 -4.55 -16.20
CA SER A 4 7.51 -5.38 -16.95
C SER A 4 6.15 -4.68 -16.98
N LEU A 5 5.54 -4.61 -18.16
CA LEU A 5 4.22 -4.01 -18.38
C LEU A 5 3.17 -5.09 -18.11
N THR A 6 2.27 -4.85 -17.17
CA THR A 6 1.38 -5.92 -16.66
C THR A 6 -0.10 -5.64 -16.81
N GLY A 7 -0.46 -4.48 -17.33
CA GLY A 7 -1.84 -4.15 -17.69
C GLY A 7 -2.02 -2.68 -17.97
N ALA A 8 -3.28 -2.25 -18.00
CA ALA A 8 -3.66 -0.85 -18.07
C ALA A 8 -4.86 -0.55 -17.17
N ILE A 9 -4.91 0.64 -16.59
CA ILE A 9 -6.01 1.15 -15.75
C ILE A 9 -6.40 2.52 -16.29
N ASP A 10 -7.67 2.70 -16.60
CA ASP A 10 -8.18 3.94 -17.20
C ASP A 10 -7.38 4.38 -18.45
N GLY A 11 -6.85 3.39 -19.18
CA GLY A 11 -6.00 3.60 -20.36
C GLY A 11 -4.52 3.87 -20.07
N LEU A 12 -4.12 4.01 -18.80
CA LEU A 12 -2.73 4.22 -18.38
C LEU A 12 -1.99 2.90 -18.15
N PRO A 13 -0.74 2.76 -18.61
CA PRO A 13 0.03 1.53 -18.43
C PRO A 13 0.34 1.28 -16.95
N VAL A 14 0.26 0.02 -16.54
CA VAL A 14 0.71 -0.45 -15.22
C VAL A 14 2.08 -1.09 -15.37
N ILE A 15 3.04 -0.55 -14.65
CA ILE A 15 4.42 -0.99 -14.64
C ILE A 15 4.76 -1.61 -13.29
N GLU A 16 5.39 -2.76 -13.35
CA GLU A 16 5.92 -3.43 -12.17
C GLU A 16 7.38 -3.09 -11.93
N GLY A 17 7.70 -2.90 -10.66
CA GLY A 17 9.08 -2.75 -10.21
C GLY A 17 9.37 -3.48 -8.91
N ARG A 18 10.58 -3.25 -8.42
CA ARG A 18 11.05 -3.87 -7.19
C ARG A 18 10.35 -3.25 -5.99
N ALA A 19 10.25 -4.01 -4.90
CA ALA A 19 9.56 -3.58 -3.68
C ALA A 19 10.20 -2.34 -3.02
N ASP A 20 11.52 -2.18 -3.13
CA ASP A 20 12.27 -1.03 -2.61
C ASP A 20 12.00 0.23 -3.44
N GLU A 21 11.98 0.11 -4.76
CA GLU A 21 11.57 1.18 -5.67
C GLU A 21 10.12 1.59 -5.40
N PHE A 22 9.20 0.62 -5.34
CA PHE A 22 7.80 0.88 -5.04
C PHE A 22 7.62 1.59 -3.69
N SER A 23 8.35 1.15 -2.67
CA SER A 23 8.31 1.79 -1.34
C SER A 23 8.79 3.24 -1.36
N ARG A 24 9.75 3.57 -2.23
CA ARG A 24 10.23 4.95 -2.41
C ARG A 24 9.17 5.80 -3.10
N GLU A 25 8.65 5.34 -4.23
CA GLU A 25 7.61 6.07 -4.98
C GLU A 25 6.34 6.26 -4.14
N TRP A 26 5.89 5.23 -3.42
CA TRP A 26 4.72 5.30 -2.54
C TRP A 26 4.86 6.34 -1.43
N ARG A 27 6.06 6.47 -0.83
CA ARG A 27 6.32 7.46 0.20
C ARG A 27 6.38 8.88 -0.35
N ALA A 28 6.88 9.04 -1.58
CA ALA A 28 6.96 10.33 -2.25
C ALA A 28 5.63 10.80 -2.82
N ALA A 29 4.74 9.88 -3.18
CA ALA A 29 3.45 10.18 -3.81
C ALA A 29 2.46 10.89 -2.87
N ASP A 30 1.74 11.85 -3.41
CA ASP A 30 0.58 12.45 -2.77
C ASP A 30 -0.54 11.43 -2.62
N ARG A 31 -1.44 11.68 -1.65
CA ARG A 31 -2.56 10.77 -1.37
C ARG A 31 -3.48 10.55 -2.58
N LYS A 32 -3.68 11.59 -3.40
CA LYS A 32 -4.52 11.52 -4.61
C LYS A 32 -3.95 10.60 -5.69
N ASP A 33 -2.64 10.39 -5.66
CA ASP A 33 -1.90 9.63 -6.66
C ASP A 33 -1.69 8.17 -6.21
N ARG A 34 -2.21 7.81 -5.02
CA ARG A 34 -2.16 6.45 -4.49
C ARG A 34 -3.48 5.75 -4.78
N VAL A 35 -3.40 4.62 -5.47
CA VAL A 35 -4.56 3.80 -5.82
C VAL A 35 -4.37 2.36 -5.36
N VAL A 36 -5.47 1.61 -5.35
CA VAL A 36 -5.46 0.16 -5.11
C VAL A 36 -5.98 -0.52 -6.37
N LEU A 37 -5.17 -1.42 -6.90
CA LEU A 37 -5.48 -2.21 -8.09
C LEU A 37 -6.63 -3.19 -7.84
N PRO A 38 -7.31 -3.68 -8.89
CA PRO A 38 -8.37 -4.68 -8.74
C PRO A 38 -7.95 -5.94 -7.96
N ASP A 39 -6.69 -6.35 -8.13
CA ASP A 39 -6.06 -7.48 -7.43
C ASP A 39 -5.54 -7.14 -6.03
N LYS A 40 -5.94 -5.98 -5.49
CA LYS A 40 -5.62 -5.45 -4.16
C LYS A 40 -4.17 -5.02 -3.96
N ARG A 41 -3.36 -4.96 -5.02
CA ARG A 41 -2.04 -4.35 -4.93
C ARG A 41 -2.12 -2.84 -4.80
N PRO A 42 -1.29 -2.20 -3.97
CA PRO A 42 -1.16 -0.75 -4.00
C PRO A 42 -0.37 -0.33 -5.25
N ALA A 43 -0.77 0.78 -5.86
CA ALA A 43 -0.08 1.38 -7.00
C ALA A 43 -0.02 2.91 -6.86
N VAL A 44 0.96 3.51 -7.53
CA VAL A 44 1.21 4.95 -7.52
C VAL A 44 1.07 5.47 -8.93
N LEU A 45 0.31 6.55 -9.12
CA LEU A 45 0.34 7.32 -10.34
C LEU A 45 1.65 8.11 -10.40
N CYS A 46 2.49 7.77 -11.37
CA CYS A 46 3.75 8.44 -11.64
C CYS A 46 3.58 9.32 -12.88
N HIS A 47 3.84 10.61 -12.72
CA HIS A 47 3.92 11.57 -13.83
C HIS A 47 5.33 11.53 -14.40
N THR A 48 5.50 10.97 -15.60
CA THR A 48 6.81 10.87 -16.26
C THR A 48 6.85 11.71 -17.52
N ASP A 49 8.04 11.99 -18.03
CA ASP A 49 8.24 12.73 -19.29
C ASP A 49 7.60 12.02 -20.51
N LEU A 50 7.33 10.71 -20.39
CA LEU A 50 6.71 9.89 -21.44
C LEU A 50 5.20 9.73 -21.26
N GLY A 51 4.63 10.38 -20.23
CA GLY A 51 3.22 10.30 -19.86
C GLY A 51 2.99 9.70 -18.47
N ASP A 52 1.73 9.65 -18.10
CA ASP A 52 1.28 9.10 -16.82
C ASP A 52 1.25 7.57 -16.86
N LEU A 53 1.69 6.95 -15.77
CA LEU A 53 1.66 5.51 -15.61
C LEU A 53 1.41 5.12 -14.16
N PHE A 54 0.88 3.92 -13.93
CA PHE A 54 0.80 3.37 -12.59
C PHE A 54 2.01 2.49 -12.30
N PHE A 55 2.73 2.79 -11.22
CA PHE A 55 3.82 1.96 -10.73
C PHE A 55 3.36 1.11 -9.55
N THR A 56 3.58 -0.20 -9.63
CA THR A 56 3.20 -1.15 -8.60
C THR A 56 4.31 -2.16 -8.33
N VAL A 57 4.16 -2.90 -7.24
CA VAL A 57 5.03 -4.02 -6.90
C VAL A 57 4.60 -5.30 -7.66
N HIS A 58 5.57 -6.12 -8.05
CA HIS A 58 5.32 -7.42 -8.68
C HIS A 58 4.35 -8.30 -7.84
N PRO A 59 3.41 -9.07 -8.44
CA PRO A 59 2.39 -9.83 -7.71
C PRO A 59 2.97 -10.78 -6.67
N GLU A 60 4.00 -11.56 -7.01
CA GLU A 60 4.61 -12.48 -6.06
C GLU A 60 5.33 -11.76 -4.91
N ALA A 61 5.93 -10.60 -5.19
CA ALA A 61 6.57 -9.79 -4.17
C ALA A 61 5.51 -9.17 -3.26
N TRP A 62 4.38 -8.70 -3.80
CA TRP A 62 3.22 -8.28 -3.01
C TRP A 62 2.69 -9.40 -2.13
N ASP A 63 2.54 -10.59 -2.69
CA ASP A 63 1.97 -11.72 -1.97
C ASP A 63 2.85 -12.15 -0.79
N ARG A 64 4.18 -12.05 -0.94
CA ARG A 64 5.14 -12.20 0.17
C ARG A 64 5.06 -11.01 1.12
N MET A 65 5.03 -9.79 0.59
CA MET A 65 5.03 -8.56 1.39
C MET A 65 3.83 -8.49 2.32
N ARG A 66 2.60 -8.69 1.82
CA ARG A 66 1.38 -8.64 2.63
C ARG A 66 1.33 -9.69 3.73
N ARG A 67 2.08 -10.79 3.58
CA ARG A 67 2.20 -11.87 4.59
C ARG A 67 3.28 -11.59 5.62
N LEU A 68 4.21 -10.65 5.38
CA LEU A 68 5.24 -10.28 6.34
C LEU A 68 4.65 -9.38 7.43
N PRO A 69 4.80 -9.72 8.73
CA PRO A 69 4.42 -8.85 9.84
C PRO A 69 5.07 -7.47 9.73
N ARG A 70 6.24 -7.39 9.08
CA ARG A 70 7.04 -6.18 8.87
C ARG A 70 6.49 -5.24 7.79
N ASN A 71 5.56 -5.66 6.92
CA ASN A 71 4.82 -4.74 6.03
C ASN A 71 3.45 -4.33 6.58
N ARG A 72 3.13 -4.73 7.82
CA ARG A 72 2.26 -3.93 8.69
C ARG A 72 2.95 -2.63 9.14
N ALA A 73 4.24 -2.44 8.85
CA ALA A 73 5.01 -1.25 9.24
C ALA A 73 4.83 -0.06 8.28
N ILE A 74 3.67 0.58 8.37
CA ILE A 74 3.63 2.05 8.43
C ILE A 74 3.48 2.45 9.93
N ILE A 75 4.20 1.75 10.82
CA ILE A 75 4.10 1.89 12.28
C ILE A 75 4.95 3.05 12.82
N ALA A 76 5.69 3.78 11.98
CA ALA A 76 6.32 5.03 12.42
C ALA A 76 5.31 6.20 12.51
N ASN A 77 4.24 6.19 11.71
CA ASN A 77 3.35 7.35 11.51
C ASN A 77 1.85 7.04 11.75
N ARG A 78 1.51 6.03 12.57
CA ARG A 78 0.10 5.70 12.91
C ARG A 78 -0.81 5.44 11.68
N THR A 79 -0.22 5.05 10.56
CA THR A 79 -0.92 4.82 9.30
C THR A 79 -0.70 3.35 8.90
N ARG A 80 -1.62 2.72 8.20
CA ARG A 80 -1.58 1.29 7.81
C ARG A 80 -2.39 1.05 6.54
N LEU A 81 -2.38 -0.17 6.01
CA LEU A 81 -3.32 -0.60 4.99
C LEU A 81 -4.35 -1.55 5.60
N CYS A 82 -5.60 -1.42 5.16
CA CYS A 82 -6.70 -2.30 5.56
C CYS A 82 -6.45 -3.73 5.10
N GLU A 83 -6.55 -4.69 6.01
CA GLU A 83 -6.37 -6.12 5.72
C GLU A 83 -7.44 -6.64 4.75
N PHE A 84 -8.58 -5.97 4.65
CA PHE A 84 -9.70 -6.37 3.78
C PHE A 84 -9.68 -5.70 2.40
N CYS A 85 -9.52 -4.37 2.36
CA CYS A 85 -9.64 -3.60 1.12
C CYS A 85 -8.37 -2.84 0.73
N SER A 86 -7.30 -2.95 1.53
CA SER A 86 -6.00 -2.30 1.30
C SER A 86 -6.05 -0.77 1.21
N SER A 87 -7.16 -0.14 1.64
CA SER A 87 -7.22 1.32 1.79
C SER A 87 -6.35 1.82 2.94
N GLU A 88 -5.86 3.05 2.84
CA GLU A 88 -5.11 3.71 3.92
C GLU A 88 -5.97 3.78 5.19
N LEU A 89 -5.48 3.15 6.24
CA LEU A 89 -6.00 3.22 7.60
C LEU A 89 -5.19 4.24 8.38
N ARG A 90 -5.89 5.07 9.15
CA ARG A 90 -5.27 5.89 10.19
C ARG A 90 -5.70 5.38 11.55
N CYS A 91 -4.77 5.38 12.48
CA CYS A 91 -5.05 5.09 13.87
C CYS A 91 -6.02 6.16 14.36
N TRP A 92 -7.24 5.78 14.70
CA TRP A 92 -8.25 6.72 15.19
C TRP A 92 -8.31 6.71 16.72
N LYS A 93 -7.85 5.62 17.34
CA LYS A 93 -7.72 5.51 18.80
C LYS A 93 -6.42 4.78 19.17
N ASP A 94 -5.76 5.28 20.20
CA ASP A 94 -4.44 4.83 20.67
C ASP A 94 -4.50 4.70 22.20
N ASP A 95 -4.55 3.47 22.71
CA ASP A 95 -4.61 3.18 24.16
C ASP A 95 -3.32 2.51 24.63
N ARG A 96 -3.15 2.22 25.93
CA ARG A 96 -1.89 1.67 26.48
C ARG A 96 -1.37 0.45 25.71
N ASP A 97 -2.24 -0.49 25.39
CA ASP A 97 -1.85 -1.80 24.85
C ASP A 97 -2.18 -1.99 23.36
N PHE A 98 -3.01 -1.12 22.79
CA PHE A 98 -3.56 -1.33 21.44
C PHE A 98 -3.59 -0.06 20.59
N TRP A 99 -3.44 -0.26 19.28
CA TRP A 99 -3.82 0.68 18.23
C TRP A 99 -5.12 0.22 17.55
N TYR A 100 -6.04 1.15 17.37
CA TYR A 100 -7.32 0.91 16.71
C TYR A 100 -7.34 1.63 15.37
N PHE A 101 -7.73 0.91 14.34
CA PHE A 101 -7.85 1.43 12.99
C PHE A 101 -9.27 1.21 12.47
N HIS A 102 -9.80 2.19 11.75
CA HIS A 102 -11.11 2.11 11.13
C HIS A 102 -10.99 2.44 9.65
N CYS A 103 -11.50 1.54 8.80
CA CYS A 103 -11.47 1.72 7.37
C CYS A 103 -12.67 2.54 6.91
N GLN A 104 -12.43 3.76 6.44
CA GLN A 104 -13.50 4.57 5.85
C GLN A 104 -14.03 4.01 4.52
N SER A 105 -13.24 3.19 3.83
CA SER A 105 -13.64 2.61 2.53
C SER A 105 -14.53 1.38 2.64
N CYS A 106 -14.26 0.49 3.60
CA CYS A 106 -14.99 -0.78 3.74
C CYS A 106 -15.55 -1.02 5.15
N THR A 107 -15.55 0.03 5.98
CA THR A 107 -16.09 0.08 7.35
C THR A 107 -15.52 -0.94 8.34
N SER A 108 -14.47 -1.68 7.97
CA SER A 108 -13.80 -2.64 8.85
C SER A 108 -13.10 -1.94 10.02
N THR A 109 -12.98 -2.66 11.13
CA THR A 109 -12.21 -2.22 12.30
C THR A 109 -11.10 -3.22 12.57
N GLU A 110 -9.88 -2.72 12.72
CA GLU A 110 -8.69 -3.52 12.98
C GLU A 110 -8.06 -3.12 14.32
N LEU A 111 -7.69 -4.12 15.12
CA LEU A 111 -7.06 -3.97 16.41
C LEU A 111 -5.65 -4.56 16.37
N HIS A 112 -4.66 -3.79 16.83
CA HIS A 112 -3.28 -4.26 16.89
C HIS A 112 -2.67 -4.04 18.26
N SER A 113 -2.18 -5.12 18.86
CA SER A 113 -1.42 -5.05 20.11
C SER A 113 -0.05 -4.41 19.86
N LYS A 114 0.31 -3.47 20.72
CA LYS A 114 1.65 -2.84 20.73
C LYS A 114 2.74 -3.77 21.24
N ASN A 115 2.35 -4.81 21.99
CA ASN A 115 3.25 -5.72 22.70
C ASN A 115 3.38 -7.10 22.02
N LEU A 116 2.88 -7.28 20.80
CA LEU A 116 3.19 -8.48 20.02
C LEU A 116 4.61 -8.38 19.44
N GLN A 117 5.60 -8.73 20.25
CA GLN A 117 6.78 -9.44 19.74
C GLN A 117 6.33 -10.83 19.24
N PRO A 118 7.01 -11.39 18.21
CA PRO A 118 6.52 -12.54 17.42
C PRO A 118 6.13 -13.77 18.25
#